data_AF-A0A2G2ZUW6-F1
#
_entry.id   AF-A0A2G2ZUW6-F1
#
_cell.length_a   1.000
_cell.length_b   1.000
_cell.length_c   1.000
_cell.angle_alpha   90.00
_cell.angle_beta   90.00
_cell.angle_gamma   90.00
#
_symmetry.space_group_name_H-M   'P 1'
#
loop_
_entity.id
_entity.type
_entity.pdbx_description
1 polymer ?
#
loop_
_entity_poly.entity_id
_entity_poly.type
_entity_poly.pdbx_seq_one_letter_code
_entity_poly.pdbx_strand_id
1 'polypeptide(L)'
;MELMRGLRSQLTELISGLASQDLAPMSLGLSHSLSRYKLKFSPDKVDTMIVQAIGLLDDLDKELNTYAMRVREWYGWHFPELAKIVQDNILYAKAVKLMGDRTNAAKLDFSEILPEEVEAELKEAAMISMGTEISDLDLENIKDLCSQVLSFSEYRAQLYDYLKSRMNTIAPNLTALVGELVGARLIAHGGSLLNLAKQPGSTVQILGAEKALFRALKTKHATPKYGLIYHASLIGQAAPKHKGKISRSLAAKTALAIRYDALADSQDNTMGLENRLKLEARLRALEGKELNKSAGSAKGKPKIEFYDKDRKKGALITPAKVYNPSADSVMGHTDNDEKKMSIDEQPSQTEEEAGEEAPVTEGEKKKNKKKKSVETEDGAEPEDTPKKKKKKKHADNEKKKKRKHADADEDETETTDKKKEKKKKKKKTEE
;
A
#
# COMPACT_ATOMS: atom_id res chain seq x y z
N MET A 1 36.88 45.96 -23.45
CA MET A 1 35.58 45.92 -22.76
C MET A 1 34.70 47.10 -23.15
N GLU A 2 35.11 48.35 -22.90
CA GLU A 2 34.30 49.55 -23.19
C GLU A 2 33.63 49.58 -24.59
N LEU A 3 34.34 49.22 -25.66
CA LEU A 3 33.75 49.14 -27.01
C LEU A 3 32.47 48.27 -27.08
N MET A 4 32.50 47.08 -26.46
CA MET A 4 31.36 46.16 -26.42
C MET A 4 30.24 46.64 -25.48
N ARG A 5 30.53 47.57 -24.58
CA ARG A 5 29.55 48.23 -23.71
C ARG A 5 28.84 49.34 -24.49
N GLY A 6 29.59 50.21 -25.17
CA GLY A 6 29.07 51.28 -26.04
C GLY A 6 28.15 50.73 -27.14
N LEU A 7 28.62 49.71 -27.88
CA LEU A 7 27.84 49.01 -28.91
C LEU A 7 26.54 48.38 -28.38
N ARG A 8 26.50 47.95 -27.11
CA ARG A 8 25.29 47.42 -26.47
C ARG A 8 24.33 48.52 -26.01
N SER A 9 24.85 49.66 -25.53
CA SER A 9 24.00 50.81 -25.16
C SER A 9 23.35 51.51 -26.35
N GLN A 10 23.98 51.50 -27.53
CA GLN A 10 23.45 52.12 -28.76
C GLN A 10 22.86 51.09 -29.75
N LEU A 11 22.60 49.85 -29.31
CA LEU A 11 22.16 48.76 -30.18
C LEU A 11 20.86 49.05 -30.94
N THR A 12 19.93 49.81 -30.33
CA THR A 12 18.66 50.25 -30.92
C THR A 12 18.79 51.40 -31.92
N GLU A 13 19.92 52.09 -31.92
CA GLU A 13 20.26 53.15 -32.90
C GLU A 13 21.05 52.54 -34.08
N LEU A 14 21.87 51.51 -33.80
CA LEU A 14 22.66 50.77 -34.77
C LEU A 14 21.83 49.83 -35.68
N ILE A 15 20.69 49.32 -35.19
CA ILE A 15 19.81 48.40 -35.93
C ILE A 15 18.54 49.12 -36.34
N SER A 16 18.54 49.72 -37.53
CA SER A 16 17.39 50.41 -38.11
C SER A 16 16.17 49.49 -38.22
N GLY A 17 15.06 49.87 -37.59
CA GLY A 17 13.79 49.13 -37.61
C GLY A 17 13.57 48.18 -36.43
N LEU A 18 14.53 48.00 -35.52
CA LEU A 18 14.34 47.22 -34.29
C LEU A 18 13.96 48.14 -33.12
N ALA A 19 12.66 48.22 -32.79
CA ALA A 19 12.24 49.02 -31.66
C ALA A 19 12.72 48.41 -30.33
N SER A 20 13.01 49.27 -29.35
CA SER A 20 13.37 48.84 -27.98
C SER A 20 12.27 47.97 -27.33
N GLN A 21 11.02 48.16 -27.77
CA GLN A 21 9.85 47.39 -27.34
C GLN A 21 9.84 45.94 -27.84
N ASP A 22 10.50 45.63 -28.97
CA ASP A 22 10.57 44.27 -29.55
C ASP A 22 11.77 43.46 -29.02
N LEU A 23 12.83 44.15 -28.61
CA LEU A 23 14.06 43.54 -28.09
C LEU A 23 13.81 42.81 -26.75
N ALA A 24 12.92 43.34 -25.91
CA ALA A 24 12.50 42.70 -24.66
C ALA A 24 11.76 41.35 -24.86
N PRO A 25 10.66 41.25 -25.63
CA PRO A 25 10.00 39.97 -25.90
C PRO A 25 10.88 39.02 -26.73
N MET A 26 11.75 39.51 -27.62
CA MET A 26 12.70 38.66 -28.35
C MET A 26 13.72 38.00 -27.41
N SER A 27 14.32 38.77 -26.50
CA SER A 27 15.28 38.24 -25.51
C SER A 27 14.61 37.37 -24.43
N LEU A 28 13.36 37.66 -24.06
CA LEU A 28 12.54 36.76 -23.25
C LEU A 28 12.25 35.44 -23.99
N GLY A 29 11.88 35.51 -25.27
CA GLY A 29 11.63 34.34 -26.11
C GLY A 29 12.86 33.45 -26.26
N LEU A 30 14.04 34.04 -26.47
CA LEU A 30 15.31 33.31 -26.60
C LEU A 30 15.81 32.75 -25.27
N SER A 31 15.68 33.48 -24.16
CA SER A 31 16.01 32.94 -22.83
C SER A 31 15.03 31.83 -22.42
N HIS A 32 13.75 31.93 -22.75
CA HIS A 32 12.78 30.85 -22.60
C HIS A 32 13.08 29.64 -23.49
N SER A 33 13.46 29.82 -24.75
CA SER A 33 13.78 28.69 -25.65
C SER A 33 15.05 27.96 -25.23
N LEU A 34 16.11 28.70 -24.85
CA LEU A 34 17.36 28.15 -24.33
C LEU A 34 17.17 27.45 -22.97
N SER A 35 16.35 28.03 -22.08
CA SER A 35 16.01 27.41 -20.80
C SER A 35 15.16 26.15 -21.01
N ARG A 36 14.21 26.15 -21.95
CA ARG A 36 13.44 24.95 -22.32
C ARG A 36 14.31 23.90 -22.99
N TYR A 37 15.33 24.27 -23.77
CA TYR A 37 16.28 23.32 -24.36
C TYR A 37 17.10 22.62 -23.27
N LYS A 38 17.66 23.39 -22.31
CA LYS A 38 18.38 22.82 -21.16
C LYS A 38 17.46 21.98 -20.26
N LEU A 39 16.23 22.42 -20.00
CA LEU A 39 15.26 21.69 -19.18
C LEU A 39 14.65 20.46 -19.88
N LYS A 40 14.67 20.38 -21.22
CA LYS A 40 14.33 19.16 -21.96
C LYS A 40 15.34 18.02 -21.73
N PHE A 41 16.55 18.36 -21.28
CA PHE A 41 17.60 17.40 -20.92
C PHE A 41 17.55 17.00 -19.43
N SER A 42 16.79 17.71 -18.59
CA SER A 42 16.54 17.29 -17.20
C SER A 42 15.41 16.24 -17.16
N PRO A 43 15.62 15.08 -16.51
CA PRO A 43 14.60 14.05 -16.39
C PRO A 43 13.48 14.42 -15.40
N ASP A 44 13.71 15.38 -14.49
CA ASP A 44 12.85 15.70 -13.33
C ASP A 44 11.37 15.95 -13.66
N LYS A 45 11.07 16.36 -14.90
CA LYS A 45 9.70 16.65 -15.34
C LYS A 45 8.99 15.46 -15.99
N VAL A 46 9.72 14.45 -16.47
CA VAL A 46 9.12 13.31 -17.17
C VAL A 46 8.38 12.40 -16.18
N ASP A 47 8.89 12.27 -14.94
CA ASP A 47 8.23 11.63 -13.78
C ASP A 47 6.75 11.99 -13.64
N THR A 48 6.42 13.27 -13.83
CA THR A 48 5.06 13.80 -13.60
C THR A 48 4.03 13.11 -14.50
N MET A 49 4.44 12.66 -15.69
CA MET A 49 3.58 11.90 -16.60
C MET A 49 3.28 10.50 -16.07
N ILE A 50 4.23 9.86 -15.37
CA ILE A 50 4.01 8.56 -14.72
C ILE A 50 3.00 8.70 -13.58
N VAL A 51 3.13 9.74 -12.75
CA VAL A 51 2.21 10.00 -11.62
C VAL A 51 0.77 10.20 -12.11
N GLN A 52 0.56 10.96 -13.19
CA GLN A 52 -0.77 11.12 -13.78
C GLN A 52 -1.27 9.84 -14.46
N ALA A 53 -0.41 9.10 -15.17
CA ALA A 53 -0.81 7.88 -15.87
C ALA A 53 -1.25 6.75 -14.92
N ILE A 54 -0.58 6.55 -13.77
CA ILE A 54 -1.01 5.55 -12.78
C ILE A 54 -2.25 5.98 -12.01
N GLY A 55 -2.45 7.28 -11.76
CA GLY A 55 -3.71 7.80 -11.22
C GLY A 55 -4.89 7.50 -12.14
N LEU A 56 -4.74 7.85 -13.43
CA LEU A 56 -5.74 7.55 -14.47
C LEU A 56 -5.99 6.04 -14.62
N LEU A 57 -4.96 5.19 -14.52
CA LEU A 57 -5.12 3.73 -14.57
C LEU A 57 -5.90 3.20 -13.35
N ASP A 58 -5.55 3.68 -12.15
CA ASP A 58 -6.23 3.28 -10.91
C ASP A 58 -7.68 3.82 -10.87
N ASP A 59 -8.01 4.93 -11.53
CA ASP A 59 -9.38 5.45 -11.68
C ASP A 59 -10.18 4.73 -12.77
N LEU A 60 -9.59 4.45 -13.94
CA LEU A 60 -10.19 3.60 -14.98
C LEU A 60 -10.56 2.20 -14.46
N ASP A 61 -9.75 1.61 -13.57
CA ASP A 61 -10.07 0.34 -12.90
C ASP A 61 -11.38 0.43 -12.06
N LYS A 62 -11.68 1.58 -11.46
CA LYS A 62 -12.93 1.81 -10.70
C LYS A 62 -14.09 2.03 -11.67
N GLU A 63 -13.92 2.93 -12.64
CA GLU A 63 -14.95 3.32 -13.59
C GLU A 63 -15.39 2.14 -14.46
N LEU A 64 -14.45 1.36 -15.01
CA LEU A 64 -14.75 0.15 -15.79
C LEU A 64 -15.62 -0.82 -14.99
N ASN A 65 -15.31 -1.06 -13.71
CA ASN A 65 -16.12 -1.92 -12.86
C ASN A 65 -17.52 -1.33 -12.56
N THR A 66 -17.61 -0.02 -12.31
CA THR A 66 -18.91 0.68 -12.11
C THR A 66 -19.77 0.64 -13.36
N TYR A 67 -19.21 0.91 -14.55
CA TYR A 67 -19.94 0.84 -15.81
C TYR A 67 -20.31 -0.60 -16.19
N ALA A 68 -19.44 -1.59 -15.95
CA ALA A 68 -19.79 -2.99 -16.19
C ALA A 68 -20.91 -3.49 -15.28
N MET A 69 -20.92 -3.11 -14.00
CA MET A 69 -22.04 -3.40 -13.10
C MET A 69 -23.32 -2.70 -13.56
N ARG A 70 -23.24 -1.44 -14.04
CA ARG A 70 -24.40 -0.74 -14.63
C ARG A 70 -24.91 -1.42 -15.90
N VAL A 71 -24.03 -1.92 -16.78
CA VAL A 71 -24.43 -2.69 -17.97
C VAL A 71 -25.18 -3.96 -17.58
N ARG A 72 -24.72 -4.68 -16.53
CA ARG A 72 -25.45 -5.84 -15.96
C ARG A 72 -26.79 -5.47 -15.32
N GLU A 73 -26.85 -4.39 -14.54
CA GLU A 73 -28.10 -3.88 -13.95
C GLU A 73 -29.14 -3.53 -15.02
N TRP A 74 -28.70 -2.91 -16.12
CA TRP A 74 -29.58 -2.39 -17.17
C TRP A 74 -30.04 -3.50 -18.12
N TYR A 75 -29.13 -4.30 -18.67
CA TYR A 75 -29.50 -5.42 -19.55
C TYR A 75 -30.12 -6.61 -18.77
N GLY A 76 -29.90 -6.69 -17.45
CA GLY A 76 -30.53 -7.67 -16.57
C GLY A 76 -32.06 -7.61 -16.53
N TRP A 77 -32.68 -6.50 -16.94
CA TRP A 77 -34.13 -6.44 -17.18
C TRP A 77 -34.56 -7.26 -18.41
N HIS A 78 -33.75 -7.28 -19.47
CA HIS A 78 -34.04 -8.06 -20.69
C HIS A 78 -33.61 -9.53 -20.57
N PHE A 79 -32.47 -9.78 -19.94
CA PHE A 79 -31.93 -11.14 -19.81
C PHE A 79 -31.16 -11.31 -18.47
N PRO A 80 -31.87 -11.61 -17.37
CA PRO A 80 -31.26 -11.69 -16.03
C PRO A 80 -30.29 -12.88 -15.89
N GLU A 81 -30.55 -13.99 -16.59
CA GLU A 81 -29.75 -15.22 -16.47
C GLU A 81 -28.33 -15.06 -17.04
N LEU A 82 -28.13 -14.20 -18.04
CA LEU A 82 -26.82 -13.91 -18.63
C LEU A 82 -25.78 -13.45 -17.58
N ALA A 83 -26.23 -12.77 -16.52
CA ALA A 83 -25.37 -12.27 -15.45
C ALA A 83 -24.89 -13.38 -14.49
N LYS A 84 -25.54 -14.55 -14.49
CA LYS A 84 -25.11 -15.74 -13.73
C LYS A 84 -24.12 -16.57 -14.55
N ILE A 85 -24.39 -16.71 -15.85
CA ILE A 85 -23.59 -17.46 -16.83
C ILE A 85 -22.24 -16.76 -17.06
N VAL A 86 -22.26 -15.49 -17.50
CA VAL A 86 -21.05 -14.77 -17.93
C VAL A 86 -20.49 -13.92 -16.78
N GLN A 87 -19.64 -14.54 -15.96
CA GLN A 87 -19.03 -13.92 -14.77
C GLN A 87 -17.99 -12.83 -15.07
N ASP A 88 -17.36 -12.82 -16.25
CA ASP A 88 -16.46 -11.72 -16.66
C ASP A 88 -17.28 -10.51 -17.18
N ASN A 89 -17.03 -9.36 -16.56
CA ASN A 89 -17.54 -8.03 -16.94
C ASN A 89 -17.31 -7.69 -18.42
N ILE A 90 -16.12 -8.00 -18.96
CA ILE A 90 -15.71 -7.61 -20.31
C ILE A 90 -16.35 -8.53 -21.35
N LEU A 91 -16.37 -9.84 -21.10
CA LEU A 91 -17.07 -10.80 -21.96
C LEU A 91 -18.58 -10.55 -21.97
N TYR A 92 -19.18 -10.18 -20.83
CA TYR A 92 -20.58 -9.78 -20.76
C TYR A 92 -20.87 -8.59 -21.69
N ALA A 93 -20.06 -7.52 -21.64
CA ALA A 93 -20.22 -6.37 -22.53
C ALA A 93 -20.05 -6.70 -24.02
N LYS A 94 -19.14 -7.62 -24.38
CA LYS A 94 -19.01 -8.13 -25.75
C LYS A 94 -20.24 -8.94 -26.18
N ALA A 95 -20.71 -9.86 -25.33
CA ALA A 95 -21.84 -10.73 -25.60
C ALA A 95 -23.14 -9.93 -25.82
N VAL A 96 -23.43 -8.95 -24.96
CA VAL A 96 -24.59 -8.04 -25.10
C VAL A 96 -24.49 -7.22 -26.39
N LYS A 97 -23.28 -6.73 -26.74
CA LYS A 97 -23.07 -5.94 -27.97
C LYS A 97 -23.33 -6.74 -29.25
N LEU A 98 -22.95 -8.03 -29.31
CA LEU A 98 -23.30 -8.89 -30.45
C LEU A 98 -24.77 -9.32 -30.44
N MET A 99 -25.26 -9.83 -29.30
CA MET A 99 -26.59 -10.42 -29.17
C MET A 99 -27.69 -9.41 -29.50
N GLY A 100 -27.63 -8.23 -28.87
CA GLY A 100 -28.72 -7.25 -28.88
C GLY A 100 -29.98 -7.80 -28.21
N ASP A 101 -30.80 -8.49 -28.99
CA ASP A 101 -32.06 -9.10 -28.55
C ASP A 101 -31.90 -10.57 -28.22
N ARG A 102 -32.66 -11.03 -27.21
CA ARG A 102 -32.88 -12.45 -26.93
C ARG A 102 -33.29 -13.28 -28.16
N THR A 103 -33.99 -12.67 -29.13
CA THR A 103 -34.46 -13.32 -30.36
C THR A 103 -33.37 -13.57 -31.41
N ASN A 104 -32.23 -12.87 -31.31
CA ASN A 104 -31.09 -13.03 -32.22
C ASN A 104 -30.00 -13.96 -31.65
N ALA A 105 -30.04 -14.25 -30.34
CA ALA A 105 -29.14 -15.23 -29.69
C ALA A 105 -29.15 -16.61 -30.37
N ALA A 106 -30.29 -17.04 -30.93
CA ALA A 106 -30.41 -18.32 -31.64
C ALA A 106 -29.85 -18.31 -33.09
N LYS A 107 -29.54 -17.13 -33.65
CA LYS A 107 -29.02 -16.96 -35.03
C LYS A 107 -27.54 -16.62 -35.07
N LEU A 108 -26.99 -16.12 -33.97
CA LEU A 108 -25.62 -15.66 -33.85
C LEU A 108 -24.72 -16.75 -33.28
N ASP A 109 -23.44 -16.63 -33.59
CA ASP A 109 -22.34 -17.46 -33.10
C ASP A 109 -21.51 -16.59 -32.14
N PHE A 110 -21.16 -17.13 -30.96
CA PHE A 110 -20.41 -16.43 -29.93
C PHE A 110 -18.99 -17.01 -29.73
N SER A 111 -18.54 -17.93 -30.60
CA SER A 111 -17.26 -18.65 -30.51
C SER A 111 -16.01 -17.76 -30.45
N GLU A 112 -16.08 -16.50 -30.90
CA GLU A 112 -14.97 -15.53 -30.79
C GLU A 112 -14.84 -14.93 -29.36
N ILE A 113 -15.89 -15.03 -28.53
CA ILE A 113 -16.00 -14.38 -27.22
C ILE A 113 -16.08 -15.40 -26.08
N LEU A 114 -16.79 -16.50 -26.28
CA LEU A 114 -17.18 -17.45 -25.23
C LEU A 114 -16.72 -18.87 -25.57
N PRO A 115 -16.41 -19.70 -24.56
CA PRO A 115 -16.27 -21.15 -24.75
C PRO A 115 -17.60 -21.78 -25.18
N GLU A 116 -17.53 -22.80 -26.04
CA GLU A 116 -18.69 -23.50 -26.62
C GLU A 116 -19.68 -24.03 -25.56
N GLU A 117 -19.18 -24.48 -24.41
CA GLU A 117 -19.99 -24.88 -23.23
C GLU A 117 -20.87 -23.73 -22.72
N VAL A 118 -20.30 -22.53 -22.57
CA VAL A 118 -20.97 -21.35 -22.03
C VAL A 118 -21.90 -20.72 -23.08
N GLU A 119 -21.58 -20.87 -24.36
CA GLU A 119 -22.46 -20.48 -25.46
C GLU A 119 -23.72 -21.35 -25.54
N ALA A 120 -23.58 -22.67 -25.32
CA ALA A 120 -24.73 -23.58 -25.26
C ALA A 120 -25.68 -23.21 -24.11
N GLU A 121 -25.16 -23.03 -22.89
CA GLU A 121 -25.94 -22.56 -21.74
C GLU A 121 -26.64 -21.21 -22.02
N LEU A 122 -25.93 -20.28 -22.67
CA LEU A 122 -26.46 -18.96 -23.03
C LEU A 122 -27.59 -19.06 -24.06
N LYS A 123 -27.51 -19.97 -25.04
CA LYS A 123 -28.56 -20.20 -26.05
C LYS A 123 -29.79 -20.89 -25.47
N GLU A 124 -29.61 -21.86 -24.56
CA GLU A 124 -30.72 -22.47 -23.81
C GLU A 124 -31.40 -21.45 -22.89
N ALA A 125 -30.61 -20.70 -22.12
CA ALA A 125 -31.13 -19.66 -21.23
C ALA A 125 -31.83 -18.52 -21.98
N ALA A 126 -31.42 -18.19 -23.22
CA ALA A 126 -32.11 -17.20 -24.04
C ALA A 126 -33.52 -17.67 -24.47
N MET A 127 -33.70 -18.97 -24.72
CA MET A 127 -35.01 -19.57 -25.05
C MET A 127 -35.92 -19.70 -23.81
N ILE A 128 -35.35 -19.90 -22.63
CA ILE A 128 -36.08 -20.09 -21.36
C ILE A 128 -36.19 -18.77 -20.55
N SER A 129 -35.62 -17.65 -21.05
CA SER A 129 -35.51 -16.37 -20.34
C SER A 129 -36.86 -15.81 -19.89
N MET A 130 -36.94 -15.43 -18.61
CA MET A 130 -38.07 -14.74 -17.98
C MET A 130 -37.96 -13.21 -18.05
N GLY A 131 -36.98 -12.65 -18.77
CA GLY A 131 -36.76 -11.21 -18.89
C GLY A 131 -37.77 -10.49 -19.78
N THR A 132 -37.93 -9.19 -19.59
CA THR A 132 -38.93 -8.37 -20.30
C THR A 132 -38.44 -7.91 -21.68
N GLU A 133 -39.35 -7.80 -22.64
CA GLU A 133 -39.05 -7.14 -23.93
C GLU A 133 -38.79 -5.64 -23.72
N ILE A 134 -37.86 -5.09 -24.50
CA ILE A 134 -37.37 -3.71 -24.40
C ILE A 134 -37.48 -3.05 -25.79
N SER A 135 -37.59 -1.72 -25.85
CA SER A 135 -37.60 -0.99 -27.12
C SER A 135 -36.24 -1.01 -27.82
N ASP A 136 -36.23 -1.10 -29.15
CA ASP A 136 -35.02 -0.98 -29.99
C ASP A 136 -34.16 0.24 -29.60
N LEU A 137 -34.80 1.37 -29.27
CA LEU A 137 -34.14 2.61 -28.88
C LEU A 137 -33.37 2.48 -27.56
N ASP A 138 -33.95 1.82 -26.55
CA ASP A 138 -33.27 1.57 -25.27
C ASP A 138 -32.14 0.55 -25.45
N LEU A 139 -32.32 -0.40 -26.37
CA LEU A 139 -31.34 -1.43 -26.72
C LEU A 139 -30.14 -0.85 -27.48
N GLU A 140 -30.34 0.14 -28.36
CA GLU A 140 -29.26 0.97 -28.94
C GLU A 140 -28.45 1.68 -27.84
N ASN A 141 -29.12 2.33 -26.88
CA ASN A 141 -28.44 2.99 -25.76
C ASN A 141 -27.62 2.00 -24.88
N ILE A 142 -28.10 0.77 -24.70
CA ILE A 142 -27.35 -0.30 -24.01
C ILE A 142 -26.13 -0.73 -24.86
N LYS A 143 -26.28 -0.91 -26.17
CA LYS A 143 -25.16 -1.24 -27.09
C LYS A 143 -24.07 -0.17 -27.09
N ASP A 144 -24.44 1.11 -27.05
CA ASP A 144 -23.50 2.22 -26.95
C ASP A 144 -22.73 2.21 -25.62
N LEU A 145 -23.41 1.98 -24.49
CA LEU A 145 -22.73 1.84 -23.20
C LEU A 145 -21.77 0.63 -23.18
N CYS A 146 -22.18 -0.51 -23.75
CA CYS A 146 -21.29 -1.66 -23.94
C CYS A 146 -20.07 -1.29 -24.80
N SER A 147 -20.25 -0.52 -25.87
CA SER A 147 -19.15 -0.06 -26.72
C SER A 147 -18.20 0.91 -25.99
N GLN A 148 -18.71 1.75 -25.09
CA GLN A 148 -17.89 2.62 -24.23
C GLN A 148 -17.05 1.79 -23.25
N VAL A 149 -17.64 0.80 -22.57
CA VAL A 149 -16.92 -0.12 -21.66
C VAL A 149 -15.79 -0.85 -22.39
N LEU A 150 -16.02 -1.29 -23.63
CA LEU A 150 -14.98 -1.92 -24.45
C LEU A 150 -13.86 -0.92 -24.82
N SER A 151 -14.19 0.30 -25.25
CA SER A 151 -13.17 1.32 -25.53
C SER A 151 -12.35 1.72 -24.30
N PHE A 152 -12.93 1.73 -23.10
CA PHE A 152 -12.20 1.93 -21.85
C PHE A 152 -11.29 0.74 -21.52
N SER A 153 -11.72 -0.49 -21.79
CA SER A 153 -10.87 -1.68 -21.64
C SER A 153 -9.66 -1.66 -22.59
N GLU A 154 -9.86 -1.23 -23.83
CA GLU A 154 -8.78 -1.07 -24.83
C GLU A 154 -7.83 0.08 -24.45
N TYR A 155 -8.37 1.25 -24.09
CA TYR A 155 -7.59 2.40 -23.66
C TYR A 155 -6.77 2.11 -22.39
N ARG A 156 -7.33 1.35 -21.45
CA ARG A 156 -6.63 0.84 -20.26
C ARG A 156 -5.41 -0.03 -20.63
N ALA A 157 -5.52 -0.89 -21.64
CA ALA A 157 -4.40 -1.70 -22.13
C ALA A 157 -3.32 -0.82 -22.78
N GLN A 158 -3.71 0.12 -23.64
CA GLN A 158 -2.79 1.10 -24.26
C GLN A 158 -2.07 1.96 -23.19
N LEU A 159 -2.78 2.39 -22.15
CA LEU A 159 -2.22 3.15 -21.04
C LEU A 159 -1.24 2.33 -20.19
N TYR A 160 -1.50 1.03 -20.03
CA TYR A 160 -0.58 0.09 -19.38
C TYR A 160 0.73 -0.07 -20.16
N ASP A 161 0.67 -0.26 -21.49
CA ASP A 161 1.88 -0.37 -22.33
C ASP A 161 2.65 0.96 -22.45
N TYR A 162 1.94 2.09 -22.45
CA TYR A 162 2.55 3.41 -22.29
C TYR A 162 3.28 3.54 -20.94
N LEU A 163 2.64 3.15 -19.83
CA LEU A 163 3.26 3.17 -18.50
C LEU A 163 4.49 2.25 -18.43
N LYS A 164 4.41 1.06 -19.03
CA LYS A 164 5.49 0.08 -19.09
C LYS A 164 6.69 0.57 -19.89
N SER A 165 6.48 1.11 -21.08
CA SER A 165 7.56 1.69 -21.89
C SER A 165 8.21 2.88 -21.18
N ARG A 166 7.41 3.82 -20.63
CA ARG A 166 7.91 4.94 -19.83
C ARG A 166 8.71 4.53 -18.61
N MET A 167 8.23 3.55 -17.83
CA MET A 167 8.91 3.12 -16.61
C MET A 167 10.30 2.55 -16.91
N ASN A 168 10.42 1.76 -17.97
CA ASN A 168 11.73 1.23 -18.40
C ASN A 168 12.69 2.33 -18.90
N THR A 169 12.19 3.47 -19.39
CA THR A 169 13.03 4.63 -19.78
C THR A 169 13.44 5.51 -18.59
N ILE A 170 12.70 5.49 -17.47
CA ILE A 170 12.94 6.41 -16.33
C ILE A 170 13.55 5.70 -15.12
N ALA A 171 13.04 4.52 -14.76
CA ALA A 171 13.46 3.80 -13.56
C ALA A 171 13.69 2.30 -13.85
N PRO A 172 14.70 1.96 -14.68
CA PRO A 172 14.98 0.58 -15.09
C PRO A 172 15.33 -0.35 -13.92
N ASN A 173 16.09 0.12 -12.92
CA ASN A 173 16.51 -0.74 -11.80
C ASN A 173 15.38 -0.96 -10.79
N LEU A 174 14.54 0.06 -10.56
CA LEU A 174 13.27 -0.08 -9.83
C LEU A 174 12.36 -1.11 -10.51
N THR A 175 12.23 -1.05 -11.83
CA THR A 175 11.39 -1.96 -12.63
C THR A 175 11.86 -3.41 -12.49
N ALA A 176 13.15 -3.68 -12.69
CA ALA A 176 13.73 -5.02 -12.58
C ALA A 176 13.48 -5.68 -11.20
N LEU A 177 13.48 -4.88 -10.13
CA LEU A 177 13.27 -5.35 -8.75
C LEU A 177 11.80 -5.56 -8.36
N VAL A 178 10.90 -4.65 -8.74
CA VAL A 178 9.55 -4.56 -8.15
C VAL A 178 8.42 -4.74 -9.18
N GLY A 179 8.68 -4.51 -10.46
CA GLY A 179 7.69 -4.49 -11.54
C GLY A 179 7.07 -3.11 -11.77
N GLU A 180 6.59 -2.89 -12.99
CA GLU A 180 6.18 -1.59 -13.54
C GLU A 180 5.07 -0.92 -12.72
N LEU A 181 3.97 -1.65 -12.45
CA LEU A 181 2.82 -1.13 -11.69
C LEU A 181 3.18 -0.72 -10.26
N VAL A 182 4.02 -1.52 -9.60
CA VAL A 182 4.39 -1.26 -8.19
C VAL A 182 5.41 -0.14 -8.14
N GLY A 183 6.34 -0.06 -9.10
CA GLY A 183 7.21 1.09 -9.32
C GLY A 183 6.42 2.39 -9.53
N ALA A 184 5.39 2.36 -10.39
CA ALA A 184 4.53 3.50 -10.65
C ALA A 184 3.79 3.99 -9.41
N ARG A 185 3.16 3.08 -8.64
CA ARG A 185 2.47 3.45 -7.39
C ARG A 185 3.44 3.96 -6.31
N LEU A 186 4.68 3.45 -6.26
CA LEU A 186 5.72 3.97 -5.38
C LEU A 186 6.16 5.40 -5.78
N ILE A 187 6.36 5.67 -7.08
CA ILE A 187 6.70 7.02 -7.58
C ILE A 187 5.54 8.00 -7.34
N ALA A 188 4.30 7.59 -7.61
CA ALA A 188 3.12 8.43 -7.39
C ALA A 188 2.92 8.81 -5.91
N HIS A 189 3.06 7.84 -4.99
CA HIS A 189 2.98 8.11 -3.56
C HIS A 189 4.20 8.87 -3.01
N GLY A 190 5.33 8.85 -3.74
CA GLY A 190 6.47 9.75 -3.53
C GLY A 190 6.32 11.13 -4.18
N GLY A 191 5.38 11.32 -5.12
CA GLY A 191 5.18 12.52 -5.94
C GLY A 191 6.20 12.74 -7.07
N SER A 192 7.42 12.22 -6.95
CA SER A 192 8.48 12.21 -7.97
C SER A 192 9.56 11.18 -7.57
N LEU A 193 10.29 10.65 -8.54
CA LEU A 193 11.42 9.73 -8.34
C LEU A 193 12.50 10.35 -7.43
N LEU A 194 12.84 11.64 -7.63
CA LEU A 194 13.83 12.35 -6.81
C LEU A 194 13.37 12.53 -5.35
N ASN A 195 12.06 12.66 -5.10
CA ASN A 195 11.54 12.73 -3.74
C ASN A 195 11.47 11.34 -3.08
N LEU A 196 11.14 10.31 -3.85
CA LEU A 196 11.18 8.91 -3.41
C LEU A 196 12.62 8.48 -3.07
N ALA A 197 13.62 8.90 -3.85
CA ALA A 197 15.04 8.62 -3.61
C ALA A 197 15.55 9.12 -2.25
N LYS A 198 15.03 10.26 -1.77
CA LYS A 198 15.37 10.85 -0.46
C LYS A 198 14.85 10.01 0.71
N GLN A 199 13.83 9.18 0.51
CA GLN A 199 13.26 8.36 1.58
C GLN A 199 14.22 7.21 1.98
N PRO A 200 14.21 6.79 3.27
CA PRO A 200 14.92 5.59 3.71
C PRO A 200 14.13 4.32 3.34
N GLY A 201 14.84 3.21 3.13
CA GLY A 201 14.20 1.93 2.76
C GLY A 201 13.18 1.40 3.77
N SER A 202 13.25 1.81 5.03
CA SER A 202 12.23 1.55 6.06
C SER A 202 10.90 2.26 5.80
N THR A 203 10.93 3.48 5.26
CA THR A 203 9.73 4.18 4.78
C THR A 203 9.20 3.53 3.52
N VAL A 204 10.08 3.27 2.53
CA VAL A 204 9.70 2.64 1.25
C VAL A 204 8.99 1.30 1.47
N GLN A 205 9.41 0.50 2.47
CA GLN A 205 8.77 -0.74 2.89
C GLN A 205 7.28 -0.61 3.26
N ILE A 206 6.89 0.51 3.87
CA ILE A 206 5.56 0.74 4.50
C ILE A 206 4.74 1.83 3.80
N LEU A 207 5.20 2.35 2.66
CA LEU A 207 4.46 3.27 1.80
C LEU A 207 3.09 2.71 1.42
N GLY A 208 2.04 3.51 1.58
CA GLY A 208 0.63 3.14 1.38
C GLY A 208 -0.02 2.45 2.60
N ALA A 209 0.72 2.20 3.67
CA ALA A 209 0.20 1.64 4.93
C ALA A 209 0.15 2.66 6.09
N GLU A 210 0.30 3.96 5.82
CA GLU A 210 0.46 5.03 6.81
C GLU A 210 -0.73 5.09 7.79
N LYS A 211 -1.96 4.94 7.28
CA LYS A 211 -3.19 4.93 8.10
C LYS A 211 -3.18 3.79 9.13
N ALA A 212 -2.62 2.63 8.79
CA ALA A 212 -2.45 1.52 9.71
C ALA A 212 -1.24 1.70 10.64
N LEU A 213 -0.14 2.25 10.13
CA LEU A 213 1.07 2.58 10.88
C LEU A 213 0.79 3.59 11.99
N PHE A 214 0.24 4.76 11.67
CA PHE A 214 -0.06 5.81 12.65
C PHE A 214 -1.12 5.38 13.66
N ARG A 215 -2.09 4.54 13.26
CA ARG A 215 -3.02 3.90 14.21
C ARG A 215 -2.28 3.01 15.20
N ALA A 216 -1.43 2.10 14.70
CA ALA A 216 -0.67 1.18 15.54
C ALA A 216 0.30 1.91 16.49
N LEU A 217 0.99 2.96 16.01
CA LEU A 217 1.86 3.79 16.85
C LEU A 217 1.07 4.51 17.97
N LYS A 218 -0.10 5.08 17.66
CA LYS A 218 -0.97 5.73 18.66
C LYS A 218 -1.49 4.75 19.72
N THR A 219 -1.81 3.51 19.35
CA THR A 219 -2.31 2.48 20.28
C THR A 219 -1.22 1.55 20.85
N LYS A 220 0.06 1.82 20.57
CA LYS A 220 1.21 0.95 20.88
C LYS A 220 1.05 -0.51 20.41
N HIS A 221 0.25 -0.73 19.36
CA HIS A 221 -0.01 -2.05 18.78
C HIS A 221 1.06 -2.44 17.75
N ALA A 222 1.10 -3.71 17.37
CA ALA A 222 1.99 -4.20 16.31
C ALA A 222 1.77 -3.44 14.98
N THR A 223 2.87 -2.95 14.40
CA THR A 223 2.89 -2.16 13.16
C THR A 223 2.74 -3.00 11.88
N PRO A 224 2.28 -2.41 10.76
CA PRO A 224 2.22 -3.10 9.47
C PRO A 224 3.62 -3.51 8.99
N LYS A 225 3.73 -4.71 8.41
CA LYS A 225 5.01 -5.30 7.96
C LYS A 225 5.41 -4.92 6.53
N TYR A 226 4.48 -4.35 5.77
CA TYR A 226 4.62 -3.97 4.37
C TYR A 226 3.47 -3.03 3.97
N GLY A 227 3.70 -2.21 2.95
CA GLY A 227 2.68 -1.48 2.20
C GLY A 227 2.63 -1.93 0.74
N LEU A 228 2.66 -0.99 -0.21
CA LEU A 228 2.53 -1.21 -1.67
C LEU A 228 3.43 -2.35 -2.21
N ILE A 229 4.65 -2.51 -1.68
CA ILE A 229 5.59 -3.56 -2.11
C ILE A 229 5.01 -4.97 -1.93
N TYR A 230 3.98 -5.18 -1.10
CA TYR A 230 3.33 -6.49 -0.93
C TYR A 230 2.86 -7.12 -2.26
N HIS A 231 2.48 -6.29 -3.23
CA HIS A 231 2.02 -6.71 -4.56
C HIS A 231 3.17 -6.98 -5.55
N ALA A 232 4.44 -6.79 -5.16
CA ALA A 232 5.59 -7.14 -5.97
C ALA A 232 5.70 -8.66 -6.13
N SER A 233 5.95 -9.14 -7.35
CA SER A 233 6.03 -10.57 -7.71
C SER A 233 6.89 -11.41 -6.73
N LEU A 234 8.06 -10.88 -6.36
CA LEU A 234 9.01 -11.51 -5.44
C LEU A 234 8.49 -11.69 -3.99
N ILE A 235 7.54 -10.84 -3.54
CA ILE A 235 6.84 -11.01 -2.27
C ILE A 235 5.59 -11.89 -2.43
N GLY A 236 4.97 -11.88 -3.61
CA GLY A 236 3.90 -12.80 -3.98
C GLY A 236 4.29 -14.27 -3.76
N GLN A 237 5.43 -14.66 -4.34
CA GLN A 237 6.00 -16.02 -4.33
C GLN A 237 6.37 -16.54 -2.92
N ALA A 238 6.86 -15.67 -2.03
CA ALA A 238 7.46 -16.09 -0.77
C ALA A 238 6.43 -16.64 0.26
N ALA A 239 6.78 -17.69 0.99
CA ALA A 239 5.90 -18.23 2.05
C ALA A 239 5.46 -17.15 3.08
N PRO A 240 4.22 -17.16 3.63
CA PRO A 240 3.70 -16.10 4.51
C PRO A 240 4.59 -15.76 5.73
N LYS A 241 5.26 -16.78 6.31
CA LYS A 241 6.25 -16.61 7.40
C LYS A 241 7.47 -15.77 7.00
N HIS A 242 7.75 -15.67 5.71
CA HIS A 242 8.98 -15.10 5.14
C HIS A 242 8.74 -13.78 4.40
N LYS A 243 7.51 -13.48 3.96
CA LYS A 243 7.14 -12.19 3.33
C LYS A 243 7.68 -10.97 4.09
N GLY A 244 7.58 -10.93 5.43
CA GLY A 244 8.13 -9.84 6.27
C GLY A 244 9.67 -9.82 6.47
N LYS A 245 10.40 -10.85 6.02
CA LYS A 245 11.87 -10.87 5.94
C LYS A 245 12.35 -10.44 4.57
N ILE A 246 11.67 -10.90 3.52
CA ILE A 246 11.94 -10.51 2.13
C ILE A 246 11.54 -9.06 1.88
N SER A 247 10.38 -8.60 2.37
CA SER A 247 9.94 -7.20 2.26
C SER A 247 11.00 -6.19 2.71
N ARG A 248 11.59 -6.38 3.90
CA ARG A 248 12.72 -5.56 4.39
C ARG A 248 13.95 -5.62 3.48
N SER A 249 14.23 -6.79 2.93
CA SER A 249 15.40 -7.02 2.09
C SER A 249 15.23 -6.38 0.70
N LEU A 250 14.03 -6.52 0.12
CA LEU A 250 13.62 -5.88 -1.14
C LEU A 250 13.57 -4.36 -0.96
N ALA A 251 12.85 -3.82 0.02
CA ALA A 251 12.74 -2.37 0.24
C ALA A 251 14.10 -1.67 0.41
N ALA A 252 15.06 -2.31 1.08
CA ALA A 252 16.44 -1.80 1.20
C ALA A 252 17.19 -1.79 -0.15
N LYS A 253 16.96 -2.77 -1.04
CA LYS A 253 17.54 -2.79 -2.40
C LYS A 253 16.80 -1.87 -3.36
N THR A 254 15.47 -1.81 -3.29
CA THR A 254 14.62 -0.87 -4.01
C THR A 254 15.01 0.57 -3.71
N ALA A 255 15.27 0.93 -2.45
CA ALA A 255 15.76 2.27 -2.10
C ALA A 255 17.15 2.61 -2.66
N LEU A 256 18.02 1.61 -2.89
CA LEU A 256 19.29 1.81 -3.61
C LEU A 256 19.07 1.94 -5.12
N ALA A 257 18.17 1.14 -5.70
CA ALA A 257 17.79 1.24 -7.11
C ALA A 257 17.20 2.61 -7.46
N ILE A 258 16.22 3.09 -6.69
CA ILE A 258 15.60 4.41 -6.89
C ILE A 258 16.63 5.53 -6.80
N ARG A 259 17.62 5.43 -5.90
CA ARG A 259 18.69 6.44 -5.78
C ARG A 259 19.66 6.43 -6.95
N TYR A 260 19.90 5.28 -7.57
CA TYR A 260 20.70 5.19 -8.78
C TYR A 260 19.90 5.72 -9.98
N ASP A 261 18.68 5.22 -10.19
CA ASP A 261 17.77 5.68 -11.25
C ASP A 261 17.49 7.21 -11.19
N ALA A 262 17.56 7.83 -10.01
CA ALA A 262 17.34 9.27 -9.80
C ALA A 262 18.61 10.16 -9.83
N LEU A 263 19.82 9.60 -9.76
CA LEU A 263 21.07 10.37 -9.55
C LEU A 263 22.26 9.91 -10.39
N ALA A 264 22.16 8.81 -11.13
CA ALA A 264 23.21 8.33 -12.03
C ALA A 264 22.96 8.82 -13.46
N ASP A 265 24.01 9.28 -14.15
CA ASP A 265 23.94 9.69 -15.56
C ASP A 265 23.78 8.49 -16.53
N SER A 266 23.92 7.26 -16.04
CA SER A 266 23.90 6.01 -16.80
C SER A 266 22.63 5.19 -16.52
N GLN A 267 21.79 4.97 -17.54
CA GLN A 267 20.53 4.21 -17.42
C GLN A 267 20.70 2.68 -17.46
N ASP A 268 21.71 2.14 -16.78
CA ASP A 268 22.03 0.70 -16.83
C ASP A 268 21.13 -0.14 -15.90
N ASN A 269 20.45 -1.15 -16.44
CA ASN A 269 19.60 -2.11 -15.70
C ASN A 269 20.40 -3.14 -14.85
N THR A 270 21.73 -3.13 -14.93
CA THR A 270 22.63 -4.17 -14.40
C THR A 270 22.49 -4.35 -12.89
N MET A 271 22.44 -3.24 -12.15
CA MET A 271 22.37 -3.23 -10.69
C MET A 271 21.02 -3.74 -10.16
N GLY A 272 19.93 -3.49 -10.88
CA GLY A 272 18.60 -4.04 -10.61
C GLY A 272 18.56 -5.55 -10.78
N LEU A 273 19.10 -6.06 -11.90
CA LEU A 273 19.21 -7.50 -12.18
C LEU A 273 20.09 -8.22 -11.14
N GLU A 274 21.27 -7.68 -10.83
CA GLU A 274 22.14 -8.23 -9.79
C GLU A 274 21.46 -8.29 -8.42
N ASN A 275 20.78 -7.20 -8.02
CA ASN A 275 20.11 -7.16 -6.72
C ASN A 275 18.88 -8.07 -6.70
N ARG A 276 18.19 -8.27 -7.82
CA ARG A 276 17.12 -9.26 -7.97
C ARG A 276 17.65 -10.67 -7.73
N LEU A 277 18.71 -11.09 -8.42
CA LEU A 277 19.35 -12.40 -8.23
C LEU A 277 19.79 -12.62 -6.78
N LYS A 278 20.38 -11.60 -6.15
CA LYS A 278 20.81 -11.63 -4.73
C LYS A 278 19.62 -11.76 -3.77
N LEU A 279 18.43 -11.27 -4.12
CA LEU A 279 17.21 -11.44 -3.33
C LEU A 279 16.50 -12.79 -3.59
N GLU A 280 16.49 -13.28 -4.83
CA GLU A 280 15.96 -14.60 -5.18
C GLU A 280 16.78 -15.74 -4.55
N ALA A 281 18.12 -15.63 -4.56
CA ALA A 281 18.99 -16.54 -3.82
C ALA A 281 18.70 -16.51 -2.30
N ARG A 282 18.42 -15.33 -1.74
CA ARG A 282 18.06 -15.14 -0.32
C ARG A 282 16.66 -15.69 0.01
N LEU A 283 15.72 -15.67 -0.94
CA LEU A 283 14.41 -16.32 -0.82
C LEU A 283 14.57 -17.84 -0.73
N ARG A 284 15.23 -18.46 -1.72
CA ARG A 284 15.55 -19.89 -1.74
C ARG A 284 16.28 -20.34 -0.46
N ALA A 285 17.23 -19.54 0.02
CA ALA A 285 17.97 -19.81 1.26
C ALA A 285 17.16 -19.66 2.56
N LEU A 286 16.05 -18.90 2.56
CA LEU A 286 15.11 -18.87 3.69
C LEU A 286 14.20 -20.10 3.69
N GLU A 287 13.68 -20.48 2.53
CA GLU A 287 12.69 -21.56 2.39
C GLU A 287 13.35 -22.94 2.57
N GLY A 288 14.52 -23.18 1.95
CA GLY A 288 15.33 -24.38 2.20
C GLY A 288 15.80 -24.52 3.65
N LYS A 289 15.82 -23.42 4.43
CA LYS A 289 16.17 -23.46 5.86
C LYS A 289 15.03 -23.93 6.77
N GLU A 290 13.77 -23.96 6.31
CA GLU A 290 12.72 -24.68 7.04
C GLU A 290 12.87 -26.21 6.85
N LEU A 291 13.16 -26.68 5.63
CA LEU A 291 13.44 -28.11 5.36
C LEU A 291 14.62 -28.64 6.20
N ASN A 292 15.74 -27.91 6.23
CA ASN A 292 16.92 -28.29 7.00
C ASN A 292 16.69 -28.25 8.52
N LYS A 293 15.70 -27.49 9.02
CA LYS A 293 15.29 -27.55 10.43
C LYS A 293 14.48 -28.81 10.75
N SER A 294 13.60 -29.23 9.85
CA SER A 294 12.85 -30.49 9.99
C SER A 294 13.80 -31.70 9.99
N ALA A 295 14.76 -31.74 9.06
CA ALA A 295 15.79 -32.79 9.00
C ALA A 295 16.75 -32.75 10.20
N GLY A 296 17.11 -31.55 10.69
CA GLY A 296 18.03 -31.38 11.82
C GLY A 296 17.49 -31.86 13.18
N SER A 297 16.18 -32.15 13.30
CA SER A 297 15.56 -32.60 14.56
C SER A 297 15.78 -34.09 14.88
N ALA A 298 16.70 -34.76 14.18
CA ALA A 298 17.03 -36.18 14.36
C ALA A 298 18.17 -36.46 15.36
N LYS A 299 18.78 -35.44 16.00
CA LYS A 299 19.50 -35.66 17.26
C LYS A 299 18.47 -35.96 18.36
N GLY A 300 18.05 -37.22 18.41
CA GLY A 300 17.07 -37.70 19.38
C GLY A 300 17.50 -37.38 20.80
N LYS A 301 16.51 -37.15 21.67
CA LYS A 301 16.74 -37.09 23.12
C LYS A 301 17.55 -38.33 23.52
N PRO A 302 18.67 -38.22 24.26
CA PRO A 302 19.39 -39.39 24.71
C PRO A 302 18.41 -40.31 25.43
N LYS A 303 18.39 -41.60 25.08
CA LYS A 303 17.59 -42.58 25.82
C LYS A 303 18.10 -42.55 27.26
N ILE A 304 17.25 -42.08 28.17
CA ILE A 304 17.48 -42.26 29.61
C ILE A 304 17.19 -43.74 29.84
N GLU A 305 18.24 -44.56 29.78
CA GLU A 305 18.12 -45.97 30.13
C GLU A 305 17.72 -46.05 31.61
N PHE A 306 16.69 -46.84 31.89
CA PHE A 306 16.20 -47.01 33.25
C PHE A 306 17.28 -47.74 34.05
N TYR A 307 17.74 -47.16 35.17
CA TYR A 307 18.88 -47.69 35.93
C TYR A 307 18.48 -48.96 36.68
N ASP A 308 18.60 -50.09 35.98
CA ASP A 308 18.32 -51.42 36.49
C ASP A 308 19.45 -51.87 37.45
N LYS A 309 19.13 -51.95 38.74
CA LYS A 309 20.13 -52.14 39.82
C LYS A 309 20.71 -53.55 39.85
N ASP A 310 19.97 -54.55 39.40
CA ASP A 310 20.30 -55.95 39.68
C ASP A 310 21.25 -56.58 38.65
N ARG A 311 21.55 -55.88 37.55
CA ARG A 311 22.32 -56.41 36.42
C ARG A 311 23.84 -56.17 36.46
N LYS A 312 24.42 -55.75 37.60
CA LYS A 312 25.88 -55.56 37.77
C LYS A 312 26.46 -56.15 39.07
N LYS A 313 26.38 -57.47 39.23
CA LYS A 313 27.40 -58.24 39.99
C LYS A 313 28.61 -58.53 39.08
N GLY A 314 29.39 -57.50 38.82
CA GLY A 314 30.60 -57.56 37.99
C GLY A 314 31.29 -56.20 37.95
N ALA A 315 32.56 -56.14 38.33
CA ALA A 315 33.27 -54.89 38.50
C ALA A 315 33.57 -54.23 37.14
N LEU A 316 33.00 -53.04 36.91
CA LEU A 316 33.47 -52.15 35.84
C LEU A 316 33.53 -50.70 36.31
N ILE A 317 34.71 -50.11 36.11
CA ILE A 317 35.23 -48.91 36.78
C ILE A 317 34.63 -47.63 36.17
N THR A 318 33.48 -47.18 36.69
CA THR A 318 33.08 -45.76 36.71
C THR A 318 32.08 -45.55 37.85
N PRO A 319 32.28 -44.59 38.77
CA PRO A 319 31.22 -44.19 39.68
C PRO A 319 30.07 -43.57 38.89
N ALA A 320 28.83 -43.97 39.16
CA ALA A 320 27.67 -43.32 38.59
C ALA A 320 27.67 -41.84 39.04
N LYS A 321 27.34 -40.91 38.14
CA LYS A 321 27.14 -39.50 38.52
C LYS A 321 25.90 -39.39 39.40
N VAL A 322 26.11 -39.44 40.71
CA VAL A 322 25.09 -39.16 41.72
C VAL A 322 24.61 -37.72 41.50
N TYR A 323 23.29 -37.52 41.49
CA TYR A 323 22.68 -36.19 41.45
C TYR A 323 23.13 -35.41 42.69
N ASN A 324 23.75 -34.24 42.50
CA ASN A 324 24.25 -33.42 43.61
C ASN A 324 23.10 -32.57 44.19
N PRO A 325 22.56 -32.88 45.39
CA PRO A 325 21.43 -32.12 45.94
C PRO A 325 21.85 -30.70 46.35
N SER A 326 23.13 -30.49 46.64
CA SER A 326 23.69 -29.18 47.01
C SER A 326 23.77 -28.18 45.85
N ALA A 327 23.39 -28.60 44.63
CA ALA A 327 23.23 -27.70 43.48
C ALA A 327 21.77 -27.27 43.25
N ASP A 328 20.81 -27.81 44.00
CA ASP A 328 19.40 -27.47 43.91
C ASP A 328 19.10 -26.31 44.87
N SER A 329 18.72 -25.14 44.33
CA SER A 329 18.39 -23.95 45.12
C SER A 329 16.98 -24.05 45.72
N VAL A 330 16.81 -24.94 46.70
CA VAL A 330 15.56 -25.11 47.44
C VAL A 330 15.29 -23.85 48.27
N MET A 331 14.20 -23.14 47.97
CA MET A 331 13.72 -22.04 48.81
C MET A 331 13.32 -22.62 50.17
N GLY A 332 13.90 -22.08 51.25
CA GLY A 332 13.92 -22.75 52.55
C GLY A 332 12.54 -23.01 53.15
N HIS A 333 12.34 -24.23 53.65
CA HIS A 333 11.39 -24.48 54.72
C HIS A 333 12.14 -24.46 56.05
N THR A 334 11.55 -23.77 57.03
CA THR A 334 12.03 -23.65 58.40
C THR A 334 11.68 -24.91 59.19
N ASP A 335 12.67 -25.54 59.80
CA ASP A 335 12.47 -26.49 60.90
C ASP A 335 13.28 -26.03 62.11
N ASN A 336 12.69 -26.22 63.30
CA ASN A 336 13.13 -25.69 64.58
C ASN A 336 13.89 -26.76 65.38
N ASP A 337 14.86 -26.33 66.22
CA ASP A 337 15.36 -27.05 67.41
C ASP A 337 16.04 -28.44 67.21
N GLU A 338 16.97 -28.91 68.03
CA GLU A 338 17.75 -28.32 69.14
C GLU A 338 19.03 -29.18 69.33
N LYS A 339 20.21 -28.57 69.58
CA LYS A 339 21.17 -28.98 70.65
C LYS A 339 22.51 -28.22 70.67
N LYS A 340 22.55 -27.20 71.54
CA LYS A 340 23.56 -26.94 72.59
C LYS A 340 25.00 -27.44 72.36
N MET A 341 25.94 -26.49 72.22
CA MET A 341 27.02 -26.14 73.17
C MET A 341 28.04 -25.20 72.48
N SER A 342 28.69 -24.20 73.09
CA SER A 342 28.42 -23.30 74.24
C SER A 342 29.74 -22.54 74.53
N ILE A 343 29.72 -21.21 74.80
CA ILE A 343 30.79 -20.44 75.49
C ILE A 343 32.09 -20.28 74.63
N ASP A 344 32.73 -19.11 74.44
CA ASP A 344 32.47 -17.72 74.87
C ASP A 344 33.14 -16.68 73.91
N GLU A 345 33.30 -15.43 74.36
CA GLU A 345 34.16 -14.33 73.85
C GLU A 345 33.65 -13.46 72.68
N GLN A 346 32.90 -12.43 73.07
CA GLN A 346 32.94 -11.07 72.51
C GLN A 346 34.15 -10.27 73.07
N PRO A 347 34.45 -9.03 72.61
CA PRO A 347 34.23 -8.41 71.29
C PRO A 347 35.46 -7.59 70.81
N SER A 348 35.37 -6.95 69.63
CA SER A 348 35.81 -5.55 69.48
C SER A 348 35.02 -4.86 68.36
N GLN A 349 34.83 -3.55 68.49
CA GLN A 349 33.98 -2.71 67.62
C GLN A 349 34.83 -1.78 66.77
N THR A 350 34.32 -1.44 65.58
CA THR A 350 34.23 -0.04 65.16
C THR A 350 33.07 0.18 64.17
N GLU A 351 32.29 1.24 64.38
CA GLU A 351 31.55 1.94 63.33
C GLU A 351 32.53 2.53 62.28
N GLU A 352 32.19 3.05 61.09
CA GLU A 352 30.98 3.67 60.51
C GLU A 352 31.08 3.47 58.95
N GLU A 353 30.21 3.87 58.00
CA GLU A 353 29.06 4.79 57.92
C GLU A 353 28.11 4.30 56.78
N ALA A 354 26.97 4.97 56.52
CA ALA A 354 25.85 4.45 55.69
C ALA A 354 25.61 5.17 54.33
N GLY A 355 24.67 4.64 53.52
CA GLY A 355 24.21 5.20 52.24
C GLY A 355 24.32 4.20 51.06
N GLU A 356 23.52 3.13 50.95
CA GLU A 356 22.05 3.02 50.86
C GLU A 356 21.44 3.48 49.51
N GLU A 357 20.89 2.52 48.74
CA GLU A 357 19.68 2.75 47.94
C GLU A 357 18.89 1.43 47.67
N ALA A 358 17.57 1.47 47.90
CA ALA A 358 16.50 0.55 47.46
C ALA A 358 16.45 -0.95 47.92
N PRO A 359 15.40 -1.29 48.71
CA PRO A 359 14.58 -2.51 48.54
C PRO A 359 13.10 -2.17 48.18
N VAL A 360 12.44 -2.80 47.19
CA VAL A 360 11.72 -4.10 47.21
C VAL A 360 10.32 -4.09 47.89
N THR A 361 9.30 -4.52 47.13
CA THR A 361 8.09 -5.28 47.55
C THR A 361 7.35 -5.71 46.26
N GLU A 362 7.24 -6.98 45.85
CA GLU A 362 6.56 -8.16 46.44
C GLU A 362 5.02 -8.15 46.39
N GLY A 363 4.40 -9.29 46.01
CA GLY A 363 2.93 -9.44 45.96
C GLY A 363 2.38 -10.54 45.03
N GLU A 364 2.58 -11.83 45.36
CA GLU A 364 1.97 -12.95 44.60
C GLU A 364 0.43 -13.06 44.73
N LYS A 365 -0.27 -13.61 43.70
CA LYS A 365 -0.81 -15.01 43.74
C LYS A 365 -1.58 -15.50 42.48
N LYS A 366 -1.13 -16.67 41.98
CA LYS A 366 -1.88 -17.95 41.72
C LYS A 366 -3.44 -17.85 41.67
N LYS A 367 -4.19 -18.54 40.78
CA LYS A 367 -3.97 -19.85 40.10
C LYS A 367 -5.01 -20.10 38.96
N ASN A 368 -4.57 -20.72 37.85
CA ASN A 368 -5.16 -21.89 37.10
C ASN A 368 -6.70 -22.18 37.25
N LYS A 369 -7.51 -22.54 36.22
CA LYS A 369 -7.49 -23.88 35.54
C LYS A 369 -8.70 -24.17 34.59
N LYS A 370 -8.43 -24.87 33.45
CA LYS A 370 -9.32 -25.73 32.59
C LYS A 370 -10.52 -25.16 31.76
N LYS A 371 -10.55 -25.55 30.46
CA LYS A 371 -11.60 -26.21 29.60
C LYS A 371 -13.09 -25.76 29.73
N LYS A 372 -13.96 -25.79 28.69
CA LYS A 372 -14.17 -26.84 27.64
C LYS A 372 -15.16 -26.35 26.53
N SER A 373 -15.19 -27.03 25.38
CA SER A 373 -16.30 -27.10 24.36
C SER A 373 -16.54 -25.85 23.47
N VAL A 374 -16.93 -25.88 22.17
CA VAL A 374 -17.78 -26.78 21.32
C VAL A 374 -19.29 -26.51 21.53
N GLU A 375 -20.15 -26.19 20.55
CA GLU A 375 -20.03 -26.12 19.06
C GLU A 375 -21.11 -25.19 18.41
N THR A 376 -21.09 -25.06 17.06
CA THR A 376 -22.17 -24.73 16.07
C THR A 376 -23.40 -23.83 16.39
N GLU A 377 -23.70 -22.94 15.41
CA GLU A 377 -25.06 -22.58 14.86
C GLU A 377 -26.13 -21.99 15.83
N ASP A 378 -27.13 -21.20 15.42
CA ASP A 378 -27.45 -20.50 14.16
C ASP A 378 -27.79 -19.01 14.55
N GLY A 379 -28.22 -18.03 13.75
CA GLY A 379 -29.27 -18.03 12.73
C GLY A 379 -30.43 -17.10 13.18
N ALA A 380 -30.84 -16.19 12.29
CA ALA A 380 -31.98 -15.25 12.42
C ALA A 380 -31.92 -14.09 13.44
N GLU A 381 -32.39 -12.92 12.97
CA GLU A 381 -32.82 -11.76 13.78
C GLU A 381 -34.25 -12.02 14.34
N PRO A 382 -34.79 -11.14 15.22
CA PRO A 382 -35.54 -10.01 14.66
C PRO A 382 -35.38 -8.68 15.43
N GLU A 383 -35.74 -7.59 14.76
CA GLU A 383 -36.08 -6.32 15.42
C GLU A 383 -37.33 -6.49 16.32
N ASP A 384 -37.35 -5.90 17.51
CA ASP A 384 -38.23 -4.75 17.82
C ASP A 384 -37.84 -4.07 19.16
N THR A 385 -38.39 -2.88 19.42
CA THR A 385 -38.30 -2.13 20.68
C THR A 385 -39.69 -1.54 21.02
N PRO A 386 -39.88 -0.46 21.81
CA PRO A 386 -39.37 -0.14 23.15
C PRO A 386 -40.51 0.12 24.19
N LYS A 387 -40.24 -0.01 25.50
CA LYS A 387 -40.95 0.73 26.58
C LYS A 387 -40.06 0.79 27.85
N LYS A 388 -39.50 1.91 28.31
CA LYS A 388 -40.04 3.24 28.77
C LYS A 388 -40.67 3.28 30.18
N LYS A 389 -39.85 3.63 31.18
CA LYS A 389 -40.15 4.52 32.32
C LYS A 389 -38.85 5.32 32.60
N LYS A 390 -38.69 6.65 32.45
CA LYS A 390 -39.53 7.84 32.16
C LYS A 390 -40.24 8.54 33.35
N LYS A 391 -39.58 9.58 33.89
CA LYS A 391 -40.08 10.84 34.55
C LYS A 391 -38.83 11.55 35.14
N LYS A 392 -38.69 12.88 35.31
CA LYS A 392 -39.28 14.18 34.85
C LYS A 392 -38.29 15.27 35.38
N LYS A 393 -38.19 16.58 35.06
CA LYS A 393 -38.84 17.67 34.27
C LYS A 393 -37.78 18.83 34.28
N HIS A 394 -37.63 19.85 33.43
CA HIS A 394 -38.16 20.35 32.14
C HIS A 394 -37.10 20.06 31.02
N ALA A 395 -36.95 20.66 29.82
CA ALA A 395 -37.51 21.81 29.05
C ALA A 395 -36.93 23.24 29.34
N ASP A 396 -36.77 24.16 28.35
CA ASP A 396 -37.27 24.15 26.97
C ASP A 396 -36.40 24.92 25.92
N ASN A 397 -36.60 24.55 24.65
CA ASN A 397 -36.42 25.17 23.32
C ASN A 397 -35.25 26.08 22.80
N GLU A 398 -34.77 25.67 21.60
CA GLU A 398 -34.45 26.37 20.34
C GLU A 398 -33.51 27.62 20.14
N LYS A 399 -32.55 27.41 19.21
CA LYS A 399 -32.13 28.26 18.05
C LYS A 399 -32.01 29.80 18.19
N LYS A 400 -30.78 30.36 18.22
CA LYS A 400 -30.26 31.44 17.30
C LYS A 400 -28.83 31.91 17.62
N LYS A 401 -28.27 32.72 16.69
CA LYS A 401 -26.91 33.34 16.61
C LYS A 401 -25.84 32.39 16.05
N LYS A 402 -25.17 32.63 14.90
CA LYS A 402 -24.95 33.81 14.03
C LYS A 402 -23.95 34.84 14.59
N ARG A 403 -22.69 34.74 14.09
CA ARG A 403 -21.60 35.75 13.97
C ARG A 403 -21.46 36.83 15.06
N LYS A 404 -20.25 36.91 15.65
CA LYS A 404 -19.31 38.03 15.46
C LYS A 404 -17.96 37.73 16.13
N HIS A 405 -16.87 38.02 15.43
CA HIS A 405 -15.64 38.52 16.03
C HIS A 405 -15.12 39.63 15.13
N ALA A 406 -14.59 40.66 15.78
CA ALA A 406 -13.74 41.72 15.25
C ALA A 406 -12.53 41.79 16.23
N ASP A 407 -11.49 42.57 16.03
CA ASP A 407 -11.11 43.49 14.95
C ASP A 407 -9.56 43.53 14.89
N ALA A 408 -8.96 44.47 14.14
CA ALA A 408 -7.51 44.74 14.03
C ALA A 408 -6.72 43.66 13.25
N ASP A 409 -6.18 43.98 12.07
CA ASP A 409 -4.88 44.64 11.78
C ASP A 409 -3.77 43.58 11.58
N GLU A 410 -2.86 43.66 10.59
CA GLU A 410 -2.52 44.79 9.72
C GLU A 410 -2.08 44.30 8.31
N ASP A 411 -1.68 45.25 7.44
CA ASP A 411 -0.96 45.14 6.17
C ASP A 411 -1.69 44.79 4.84
N GLU A 412 -1.15 45.36 3.75
CA GLU A 412 -1.86 45.63 2.48
C GLU A 412 -1.22 45.00 1.21
N THR A 413 -1.78 45.36 0.05
CA THR A 413 -1.16 45.34 -1.31
C THR A 413 -1.04 44.01 -2.08
N GLU A 414 -2.16 43.56 -2.66
CA GLU A 414 -2.22 43.21 -4.10
C GLU A 414 -3.68 43.01 -4.58
N THR A 415 -4.12 43.71 -5.66
CA THR A 415 -5.20 43.39 -6.65
C THR A 415 -5.98 44.61 -7.20
N THR A 416 -5.35 45.45 -8.03
CA THR A 416 -6.01 46.68 -8.59
C THR A 416 -6.19 46.75 -10.11
N ASP A 417 -5.91 45.68 -10.89
CA ASP A 417 -5.98 45.75 -12.36
C ASP A 417 -7.24 45.19 -13.06
N LYS A 418 -7.98 44.23 -12.47
CA LYS A 418 -9.10 43.55 -13.17
C LYS A 418 -10.42 44.36 -13.27
N LYS A 419 -10.37 45.69 -13.12
CA LYS A 419 -11.58 46.57 -13.11
C LYS A 419 -11.57 47.75 -14.10
N LYS A 420 -10.48 48.00 -14.84
CA LYS A 420 -10.40 49.15 -15.78
C LYS A 420 -10.97 48.89 -17.17
N GLU A 421 -10.91 47.66 -17.70
CA GLU A 421 -11.35 47.38 -19.08
C GLU A 421 -12.86 47.58 -19.32
N LYS A 422 -13.72 47.06 -18.41
CA LYS A 422 -15.18 47.09 -18.59
C LYS A 422 -15.82 48.48 -18.53
N LYS A 423 -15.07 49.57 -18.28
CA LYS A 423 -15.61 50.95 -18.22
C LYS A 423 -15.21 51.86 -19.39
N LYS A 424 -14.28 51.46 -20.28
CA LYS A 424 -13.92 52.26 -21.48
C LYS A 424 -14.75 51.95 -22.74
N LYS A 425 -15.46 50.80 -22.80
CA LYS A 425 -16.17 50.34 -24.00
C LYS A 425 -17.65 50.75 -24.10
N LYS A 426 -18.09 51.74 -23.29
CA LYS A 426 -19.50 52.21 -23.23
C LYS A 426 -19.63 53.74 -23.12
N LYS A 427 -18.73 54.48 -23.80
CA LYS A 427 -18.74 55.96 -23.85
C LYS A 427 -18.14 56.50 -25.16
N LYS A 428 -18.52 55.89 -26.30
CA LYS A 428 -18.07 56.27 -27.66
C LYS A 428 -19.16 56.03 -28.73
N THR A 429 -20.41 56.11 -28.32
CA THR A 429 -21.61 55.94 -29.16
C THR A 429 -22.74 56.79 -28.54
N GLU A 430 -22.54 58.11 -28.52
CA GLU A 430 -23.50 59.19 -28.20
C GLU A 430 -22.72 60.52 -28.07
N GLU A 431 -22.15 60.96 -29.20
CA GLU A 431 -21.77 62.33 -29.59
C GLU A 431 -21.22 62.27 -31.03
#